data_AF-S8DX72-F1
#
_entry.id   AF-S8DX72-F1
#
_cell.length_a   1.000
_cell.length_b   1.000
_cell.length_c   1.000
_cell.angle_alpha   90.00
_cell.angle_beta   90.00
_cell.angle_gamma   90.00
#
_symmetry.space_group_name_H-M   'P 1'
#
loop_
_entity.id
_entity.type
_entity.pdbx_description
1 polymer ?
#
loop_
_entity_poly.entity_id
_entity_poly.type
_entity_poly.pdbx_seq_one_letter_code
_entity_poly.pdbx_strand_id
1 'polypeptide(L)'
;MGPIKAIKYDEKRERKIWFNNIAVVCTTSMEEGFDLSTGVTFGDGTPLPIEAVQDCVKFMEEESAALPWEQGDVFLIENLAALHSRNSFTHGTPSLHLAGS
;
A
#
# COMPACT_ATOMS: atom_id res chain seq x y z
N MET A 1 10.91 -2.35 20.91
CA MET A 1 9.93 -2.89 19.94
C MET A 1 10.69 -3.84 19.03
N GLY A 2 10.27 -5.11 18.90
CA GLY A 2 10.91 -6.07 17.99
C GLY A 2 10.40 -5.95 16.54
N PRO A 3 10.95 -6.73 15.60
CA PRO A 3 10.49 -6.73 14.22
C PRO A 3 9.01 -7.13 14.13
N ILE A 4 8.28 -6.52 13.19
CA ILE A 4 6.86 -6.76 12.94
C ILE A 4 6.71 -7.68 11.71
N LYS A 5 5.71 -8.57 11.73
CA LYS A 5 5.42 -9.45 10.60
C LYS A 5 4.93 -8.65 9.39
N ALA A 6 5.60 -8.80 8.25
CA ALA A 6 5.16 -8.22 6.98
C ALA A 6 3.95 -8.95 6.36
N ILE A 7 3.76 -10.23 6.72
CA ILE A 7 2.63 -11.05 6.26
C ILE A 7 1.75 -11.40 7.46
N LYS A 8 0.46 -11.08 7.37
CA LYS A 8 -0.56 -11.53 8.32
C LYS A 8 -1.34 -12.71 7.75
N TYR A 9 -2.21 -13.30 8.57
CA TYR A 9 -3.10 -14.38 8.17
C TYR A 9 -4.55 -13.93 8.41
N ASP A 10 -5.40 -14.01 7.39
CA ASP A 10 -6.85 -13.82 7.48
C ASP A 10 -7.49 -15.18 7.82
N GLU A 11 -7.79 -15.40 9.10
CA GLU A 11 -8.39 -16.64 9.60
C GLU A 11 -9.73 -16.97 8.94
N LYS A 12 -10.53 -15.94 8.60
CA LYS A 12 -11.87 -16.14 8.02
C LYS A 12 -11.81 -16.70 6.60
N ARG A 13 -10.75 -16.37 5.86
CA ARG A 13 -10.54 -16.78 4.47
C ARG A 13 -9.36 -17.73 4.29
N GLU A 14 -8.78 -18.18 5.41
CA GLU A 14 -7.68 -19.14 5.49
C GLU A 14 -6.50 -18.81 4.56
N ARG A 15 -6.12 -17.53 4.47
CA ARG A 15 -5.08 -17.06 3.54
C ARG A 15 -4.10 -16.07 4.15
N LYS A 16 -2.88 -16.06 3.62
CA LYS A 16 -1.88 -15.01 3.91
C LYS A 16 -2.28 -13.70 3.23
N ILE A 17 -2.02 -12.58 3.89
CA ILE A 17 -2.32 -11.24 3.39
C ILE A 17 -1.11 -10.31 3.50
N TRP A 18 -0.93 -9.48 2.48
CA TRP A 18 0.09 -8.44 2.43
C TRP A 18 -0.41 -7.20 3.20
N PHE A 19 -0.23 -7.21 4.52
CA PHE A 19 -0.72 -6.15 5.42
C PHE A 19 0.47 -5.44 6.08
N ASN A 20 1.15 -4.60 5.29
CA ASN A 20 2.27 -3.77 5.70
C ASN A 20 2.32 -2.49 4.83
N ASN A 21 3.28 -1.60 5.11
CA ASN A 21 3.46 -0.33 4.40
C ASN A 21 4.79 -0.26 3.63
N ILE A 22 5.42 -1.40 3.31
CA ILE A 22 6.75 -1.45 2.66
C ILE A 22 6.72 -0.67 1.34
N ALA A 23 5.75 -0.97 0.46
CA ALA A 23 5.63 -0.32 -0.83
C ALA A 23 5.51 1.21 -0.70
N VAL A 24 4.64 1.69 0.19
CA VAL A 24 4.42 3.13 0.44
C VAL A 24 5.69 3.82 0.92
N VAL A 25 6.35 3.27 1.94
CA VAL A 25 7.56 3.88 2.51
C VAL A 25 8.68 3.94 1.48
N CYS A 26 8.86 2.86 0.71
CA CYS A 26 9.88 2.80 -0.31
C CYS A 26 9.60 3.73 -1.49
N THR A 27 8.37 3.78 -2.02
CA THR A 27 8.05 4.67 -3.14
C THR A 27 8.21 6.13 -2.75
N THR A 28 7.72 6.54 -1.57
CA THR A 28 7.91 7.91 -1.08
C THR A 28 9.39 8.24 -0.88
N SER A 29 10.17 7.32 -0.32
CA SER A 29 11.61 7.53 -0.16
C SER A 29 12.33 7.68 -1.51
N MET A 30 11.95 6.89 -2.53
CA MET A 30 12.49 7.04 -3.89
C MET A 30 12.12 8.39 -4.52
N GLU A 31 10.86 8.84 -4.37
CA GLU A 31 10.36 10.11 -4.89
C GLU A 31 11.04 11.32 -4.23
N GLU A 32 11.29 11.25 -2.92
CA GLU A 32 11.92 12.31 -2.14
C GLU A 32 13.47 12.25 -2.18
N GLY A 33 14.03 11.22 -2.80
CA GLY A 33 15.48 11.01 -2.90
C GLY A 33 16.15 10.59 -1.60
N PHE A 34 15.38 10.02 -0.65
CA PHE A 34 15.90 9.48 0.59
C PHE A 34 16.49 8.08 0.41
N ASP A 35 17.45 7.74 1.28
CA ASP A 35 18.02 6.40 1.33
C ASP A 35 16.97 5.39 1.82
N LEU A 36 16.63 4.42 0.98
CA LEU A 36 15.63 3.39 1.27
C LEU A 36 15.95 2.56 2.51
N SER A 37 17.24 2.38 2.82
CA SER A 37 17.68 1.66 4.01
C SER A 37 17.34 2.39 5.31
N THR A 38 17.01 3.69 5.24
CA THR A 38 16.59 4.50 6.39
C THR A 38 15.07 4.45 6.63
N GLY A 39 14.28 4.10 5.60
CA GLY A 39 12.82 4.01 5.69
C GLY A 39 12.33 2.65 6.18
N VAL A 40 12.86 1.55 5.62
CA VAL A 40 12.47 0.19 5.98
C VAL A 40 13.58 -0.83 5.73
N THR A 41 13.73 -1.77 6.66
CA THR A 41 14.71 -2.87 6.61
C THR A 41 14.03 -4.20 6.93
N PHE A 42 14.73 -5.30 6.69
CA PHE A 42 14.33 -6.60 7.24
C PHE A 42 14.37 -6.58 8.76
N GLY A 43 13.74 -7.59 9.37
CA GLY A 43 13.68 -7.69 10.84
C GLY A 43 15.02 -7.89 11.54
N ASP A 44 16.08 -8.21 10.79
CA ASP A 44 17.47 -8.30 11.24
C ASP A 44 18.28 -7.02 10.98
N GLY A 45 17.66 -5.98 10.41
CA GLY A 45 18.29 -4.70 10.08
C GLY A 45 18.98 -4.66 8.72
N THR A 46 19.00 -5.75 7.95
CA THR A 46 19.56 -5.72 6.60
C THR A 46 18.66 -4.94 5.63
N PRO A 47 19.21 -4.20 4.66
CA PRO A 47 18.41 -3.42 3.70
C PRO A 47 17.52 -4.31 2.82
N LEU A 48 16.35 -3.80 2.44
CA LEU A 48 15.53 -4.46 1.42
C LEU A 48 16.18 -4.33 0.03
N PRO A 49 16.12 -5.37 -0.83
CA PRO A 49 16.58 -5.26 -2.21
C PRO A 49 15.67 -4.32 -3.00
N ILE A 50 16.26 -3.29 -3.61
CA ILE A 50 15.52 -2.25 -4.35
C ILE A 50 14.71 -2.83 -5.50
N GLU A 51 15.30 -3.76 -6.27
CA GLU A 51 14.65 -4.42 -7.40
C GLU A 51 13.38 -5.18 -6.97
N ALA A 52 13.46 -5.93 -5.86
CA ALA A 52 12.31 -6.67 -5.33
C ALA A 52 11.16 -5.75 -4.88
N VAL A 53 11.50 -4.57 -4.35
CA VAL A 53 10.51 -3.56 -3.97
C VAL A 53 9.85 -2.95 -5.21
N GLN A 54 10.65 -2.64 -6.25
CA GLN A 54 10.14 -2.11 -7.51
C GLN A 54 9.21 -3.11 -8.21
N ASP A 55 9.60 -4.38 -8.24
CA ASP A 55 8.74 -5.45 -8.76
C ASP A 55 7.44 -5.59 -7.96
N CYS A 56 7.51 -5.43 -6.64
CA CYS A 56 6.33 -5.46 -5.78
C CYS A 56 5.37 -4.31 -6.08
N VAL A 57 5.88 -3.08 -6.26
CA VAL A 57 5.08 -1.92 -6.64
C VAL A 57 4.44 -2.14 -8.01
N LYS A 58 5.21 -2.61 -8.99
CA LYS A 58 4.71 -2.94 -10.33
C LYS A 58 3.58 -3.99 -10.27
N PHE A 59 3.75 -5.05 -9.49
CA PHE A 59 2.69 -6.05 -9.29
C PHE A 59 1.42 -5.43 -8.67
N MET A 60 1.56 -4.53 -7.70
CA MET A 60 0.40 -3.83 -7.13
C MET A 60 -0.30 -2.94 -8.15
N GLU A 61 0.43 -2.26 -9.04
CA GLU A 61 -0.14 -1.45 -10.12
C GLU A 61 -0.88 -2.32 -11.14
N GLU A 62 -0.28 -3.43 -11.58
CA GLU A 62 -0.87 -4.38 -12.54
C GLU A 62 -2.15 -5.01 -12.03
N GLU A 63 -2.20 -5.37 -10.74
CA GLU A 63 -3.37 -5.99 -10.09
C GLU A 63 -4.37 -4.95 -9.54
N SER A 64 -4.09 -3.65 -9.70
CA SER A 64 -4.99 -2.60 -9.20
C SER A 64 -6.22 -2.41 -10.10
N ALA A 65 -7.35 -2.10 -9.46
CA ALA A 65 -8.55 -1.66 -10.16
C ALA A 65 -8.79 -0.16 -9.89
N ALA A 66 -8.52 0.68 -10.89
CA ALA A 66 -8.76 2.12 -10.83
C ALA A 66 -10.14 2.45 -11.40
N LEU A 67 -11.15 2.52 -10.53
CA LEU A 67 -12.52 2.89 -10.92
C LEU A 67 -12.67 4.42 -10.95
N PRO A 68 -13.24 5.01 -12.01
CA PRO A 68 -13.57 6.43 -12.03
C PRO A 68 -14.71 6.70 -11.04
N TRP A 69 -14.57 7.73 -10.22
CA TRP A 69 -15.58 8.13 -9.26
C TRP A 69 -16.67 9.00 -9.91
N GLU A 70 -17.92 8.71 -9.61
CA GLU A 70 -19.08 9.53 -9.92
C GLU A 70 -19.75 10.05 -8.64
N GLN A 71 -20.42 11.19 -8.75
CA GLN A 71 -21.11 11.77 -7.60
C GLN A 71 -22.23 10.84 -7.11
N GLY A 72 -22.17 10.46 -5.84
CA GLY A 72 -23.14 9.56 -5.21
C GLY A 72 -22.63 8.12 -5.11
N ASP A 73 -21.48 7.79 -5.71
CA ASP A 73 -20.85 6.49 -5.54
C ASP A 73 -20.47 6.23 -4.07
N VAL A 74 -20.69 5.00 -3.64
CA VAL A 74 -20.24 4.48 -2.35
C VAL A 74 -19.44 3.22 -2.62
N PHE A 75 -18.19 3.22 -2.18
CA PHE A 75 -17.31 2.05 -2.29
C PHE A 75 -17.03 1.50 -0.90
N LEU A 76 -17.30 0.21 -0.71
CA LEU A 76 -17.02 -0.50 0.53
C LEU A 76 -15.78 -1.38 0.33
N ILE A 77 -14.76 -1.16 1.14
CA ILE A 77 -13.51 -1.92 1.10
C ILE A 77 -13.39 -2.78 2.36
N GLU A 78 -13.08 -4.07 2.15
CA GLU A 78 -12.62 -4.94 3.22
C GLU A 78 -11.11 -4.72 3.45
N ASN A 79 -10.76 -4.01 4.53
CA ASN A 79 -9.39 -3.53 4.77
C ASN A 79 -8.36 -4.68 4.96
N LEU A 80 -8.79 -5.88 5.35
CA LEU A 80 -7.90 -7.04 5.43
C LEU A 80 -7.61 -7.69 4.07
N ALA A 81 -8.39 -7.36 3.04
CA ALA A 81 -8.36 -8.03 1.74
C ALA A 81 -7.84 -7.16 0.60
N ALA A 82 -7.84 -5.83 0.76
CA ALA A 82 -7.44 -4.90 -0.29
C ALA A 82 -6.57 -3.77 0.26
N LEU A 83 -5.56 -3.39 -0.51
CA LEU A 83 -4.84 -2.13 -0.35
C LEU A 83 -5.54 -1.07 -1.20
N HIS A 84 -5.41 0.21 -0.83
CA HIS A 84 -5.96 1.31 -1.59
C HIS A 84 -4.92 2.42 -1.74
N SER A 85 -4.98 3.10 -2.86
CA SER A 85 -4.14 4.25 -3.20
C SER A 85 -5.00 5.32 -3.89
N ARG A 86 -4.36 6.40 -4.35
CA ARG A 86 -5.04 7.48 -5.06
C ARG A 86 -4.18 7.96 -6.22
N ASN A 87 -4.76 8.00 -7.42
CA ASN A 87 -4.15 8.67 -8.56
C ASN A 87 -4.08 10.20 -8.35
N SER A 88 -3.11 10.86 -8.98
CA SER A 88 -3.06 12.31 -9.05
C SER A 88 -4.38 12.89 -9.61
N PHE A 89 -4.84 14.01 -9.05
CA PHE A 89 -6.05 14.71 -9.48
C PHE A 89 -5.79 16.21 -9.59
N THR A 90 -6.62 16.91 -10.35
CA THR A 90 -6.55 18.38 -10.51
C THR A 90 -7.50 19.07 -9.53
N HIS A 91 -7.16 20.29 -9.09
CA HIS A 91 -8.05 21.05 -8.20
C HIS A 91 -9.43 21.27 -8.85
N GLY A 92 -10.51 20.95 -8.12
CA GLY A 92 -11.90 21.03 -8.59
C GLY A 92 -12.63 19.69 -8.76
N THR A 93 -11.94 18.56 -8.54
CA THR A 93 -12.57 17.22 -8.51
C THR A 93 -13.55 17.06 -7.34
N PRO A 94 -14.63 16.26 -7.44
CA PRO A 94 -15.53 15.98 -6.33
C PRO A 94 -14.79 15.49 -5.08
N SER A 95 -15.28 15.88 -3.90
CA SER A 95 -14.72 15.44 -2.62
C SER A 95 -15.11 14.00 -2.31
N LEU A 96 -14.12 13.18 -1.95
CA LEU A 96 -14.33 11.85 -1.40
C LEU A 96 -14.36 11.96 0.14
N HIS A 97 -15.40 11.39 0.76
CA HIS A 97 -15.51 11.32 2.22
C HIS A 97 -15.25 9.89 2.67
N LEU A 98 -14.44 9.73 3.72
CA LEU A 98 -14.11 8.44 4.31
C LEU A 98 -14.76 8.34 5.69
N ALA A 99 -15.44 7.22 5.93
CA ALA A 99 -15.96 6.87 7.23
C ALA A 99 -15.34 5.52 7.64
N GLY A 100 -14.66 5.49 8.79
CA GLY A 100 -14.21 4.25 9.42
C GLY A 100 -15.12 3.91 10.60
N SER A 101 -15.39 2.61 10.80
CA SER A 101 -16.06 2.08 11.99
C SER A 101 -15.07 1.80 13.11
#